data_AF-A0AAF0DKF7-F1
#
_entry.id   AF-A0AAF0DKF7-F1
#
_cell.length_a   1.000
_cell.length_b   1.000
_cell.length_c   1.000
_cell.angle_alpha   90.00
_cell.angle_beta   90.00
_cell.angle_gamma   90.00
#
_symmetry.space_group_name_H-M   'P 1'
#
loop_
_entity.id
_entity.type
_entity.pdbx_description
1 polymer ?
#
loop_
_entity_poly.entity_id
_entity_poly.type
_entity_poly.pdbx_seq_one_letter_code
_entity_poly.pdbx_strand_id
1 'polypeptide(L)'
;MAPRKEKGDKGSVEDGQQKIGLVLNKMQSSVFAYAAKALKDMHEKKQIEGRVSGKQVVYHAIQDPADEVTAEQLATIDQEIEDMRNQVTSAKSREKLLRAELATLNARVSSSELREQVTAFEKEKGRLLARVAPLKDSAADTRTVSAEEKAGVEKERRTWQKHVAVRKKICQEMWMRCVEVLPEAVQGNEELWEALGLEGSL
;
A
#
# COMPACT_ATOMS: atom_id res chain seq x y z
N MET A 1 63.82 17.86 -33.83
CA MET A 1 64.48 17.99 -32.52
C MET A 1 65.09 19.37 -32.44
N ALA A 2 64.45 20.29 -31.71
CA ALA A 2 64.92 21.63 -31.38
C ALA A 2 64.29 22.01 -30.02
N PRO A 3 65.02 22.68 -29.11
CA PRO A 3 64.67 22.70 -27.69
C PRO A 3 63.67 23.81 -27.33
N ARG A 4 62.76 23.45 -26.42
CA ARG A 4 61.69 24.29 -25.87
C ARG A 4 62.30 25.22 -24.82
N LYS A 5 62.18 26.54 -25.00
CA LYS A 5 62.58 27.54 -24.00
C LYS A 5 61.67 27.47 -22.77
N GLU A 6 62.29 27.33 -21.60
CA GLU A 6 61.68 27.61 -20.31
C GLU A 6 61.23 29.07 -20.24
N LYS A 7 59.97 29.27 -19.84
CA LYS A 7 59.48 30.54 -19.31
C LYS A 7 59.10 30.28 -17.86
N GLY A 8 59.81 30.92 -16.95
CA GLY A 8 59.48 30.92 -15.53
C GLY A 8 58.10 31.51 -15.30
N ASP A 9 57.31 30.79 -14.53
CA ASP A 9 56.04 31.28 -14.02
C ASP A 9 56.27 31.84 -12.62
N LYS A 10 56.07 33.15 -12.50
CA LYS A 10 56.13 33.89 -11.24
C LYS A 10 54.83 33.61 -10.49
N GLY A 11 54.96 33.31 -9.20
CA GLY A 11 53.86 33.01 -8.31
C GLY A 11 52.69 33.99 -8.46
N SER A 12 51.50 33.42 -8.66
CA SER A 12 50.24 34.09 -8.42
C SER A 12 49.89 33.82 -6.96
N VAL A 13 50.11 34.80 -6.10
CA VAL A 13 49.47 34.87 -4.79
C VAL A 13 48.00 35.09 -5.08
N GLU A 14 47.21 34.02 -5.00
CA GLU A 14 45.75 34.11 -5.02
C GLU A 14 45.30 34.73 -3.70
N ASP A 15 45.25 36.06 -3.67
CA ASP A 15 44.45 36.79 -2.71
C ASP A 15 42.98 36.48 -3.01
N GLY A 16 42.49 35.44 -2.34
CA GLY A 16 41.11 35.00 -2.35
C GLY A 16 40.21 36.02 -1.69
N GLN A 17 39.97 37.16 -2.36
CA GLN A 17 38.93 38.11 -1.98
C GLN A 17 37.57 37.41 -2.10
N GLN A 18 37.06 36.91 -0.98
CA GLN A 18 35.67 36.47 -0.83
C GLN A 18 34.76 37.67 -1.00
N LYS A 19 34.38 37.97 -2.24
CA LYS A 19 33.36 38.96 -2.57
C LYS A 19 32.00 38.43 -2.15
N ILE A 20 31.56 38.77 -0.95
CA ILE A 20 30.16 38.63 -0.55
C ILE A 20 29.36 39.73 -1.28
N GLY A 21 29.03 39.47 -2.54
CA GLY A 21 28.06 40.25 -3.27
C GLY A 21 26.68 39.94 -2.72
N LEU A 22 26.10 40.86 -1.94
CA LEU A 22 24.66 40.88 -1.70
C LEU A 22 23.98 41.13 -3.05
N VAL A 23 23.68 40.05 -3.75
CA VAL A 23 22.86 40.06 -4.95
C VAL A 23 21.46 40.43 -4.49
N LEU A 24 21.16 41.74 -4.49
CA LEU A 24 19.83 42.33 -4.41
C LEU A 24 19.03 41.98 -5.67
N ASN A 25 18.87 40.69 -5.96
CA ASN A 25 18.01 40.21 -7.02
C ASN A 25 16.75 39.68 -6.35
N LYS A 26 15.63 40.41 -6.57
CA LYS A 26 14.23 40.05 -6.24
C LYS A 26 13.62 40.66 -4.97
N MET A 27 13.69 41.98 -4.79
CA MET A 27 12.76 42.72 -3.90
C MET A 27 11.95 43.76 -4.70
N GLN A 28 10.73 44.09 -4.27
CA GLN A 28 9.89 45.08 -4.97
C GLN A 28 10.52 46.48 -4.96
N SER A 29 10.23 47.31 -5.98
CA SER A 29 10.82 48.65 -6.22
C SER A 29 10.81 49.59 -5.00
N SER A 30 9.80 49.51 -4.13
CA SER A 30 9.69 50.30 -2.90
C SER A 30 10.71 49.91 -1.83
N VAL A 31 11.09 48.63 -1.78
CA VAL A 31 12.06 48.09 -0.81
C VAL A 31 13.48 48.49 -1.20
N PHE A 32 13.77 48.68 -2.49
CA PHE A 32 15.07 49.18 -2.96
C PHE A 32 15.37 50.59 -2.48
N ALA A 33 14.40 51.50 -2.51
CA ALA A 33 14.60 52.87 -2.04
C ALA A 33 14.83 52.93 -0.52
N TYR A 34 14.09 52.11 0.24
CA TYR A 34 14.26 51.99 1.69
C TYR A 34 15.59 51.33 2.06
N ALA A 35 15.96 50.24 1.38
CA ALA A 35 17.25 49.57 1.58
C ALA A 35 18.43 50.48 1.21
N ALA A 36 18.34 51.26 0.13
CA ALA A 36 19.37 52.22 -0.24
C ALA A 36 19.52 53.33 0.81
N LYS A 37 18.41 53.82 1.36
CA LYS A 37 18.44 54.78 2.47
C LYS A 37 19.04 54.16 3.74
N ALA A 38 18.64 52.94 4.10
CA ALA A 38 19.17 52.24 5.27
C ALA A 38 20.67 51.95 5.15
N LEU A 39 21.15 51.53 3.98
CA LEU A 39 22.58 51.33 3.72
C LEU A 39 23.36 52.64 3.79
N LYS A 40 22.79 53.73 3.26
CA LYS A 40 23.40 55.07 3.40
C LYS A 40 23.46 55.51 4.87
N ASP A 41 22.38 55.37 5.62
CA ASP A 41 22.30 55.70 7.04
C ASP A 41 23.28 54.83 7.88
N MET A 42 23.43 53.54 7.57
CA MET A 42 24.38 52.64 8.24
C MET A 42 25.84 52.98 7.90
N HIS A 43 26.10 53.43 6.67
CA HIS A 43 27.42 53.92 6.28
C HIS A 43 27.77 55.24 6.98
N GLU A 44 26.82 56.17 7.08
CA GLU A 44 26.98 57.43 7.84
C GLU A 44 27.24 57.16 9.33
N LYS A 45 26.62 56.10 9.88
CA LYS A 45 26.87 55.61 11.26
C LYS A 45 28.17 54.80 11.41
N LYS A 46 28.97 54.63 10.36
CA LYS A 46 30.23 53.85 10.34
C LYS A 46 30.07 52.38 10.76
N GLN A 47 28.88 51.81 10.55
CA GLN A 47 28.63 50.39 10.83
C GLN A 47 29.00 49.49 9.64
N ILE A 48 29.04 50.08 8.43
CA ILE A 48 29.41 49.42 7.19
C ILE A 48 30.29 50.36 6.37
N GLU A 49 31.19 49.80 5.58
CA GLU A 49 32.07 50.56 4.70
C GLU A 49 31.49 50.58 3.28
N GLY A 50 31.53 51.74 2.64
CA GLY A 50 30.99 51.99 1.31
C GLY A 50 32.12 52.35 0.36
N ARG A 51 32.41 51.49 -0.62
CA ARG A 51 33.42 51.72 -1.64
C ARG A 51 32.77 52.14 -2.95
N VAL A 52 33.19 53.27 -3.50
CA VAL A 52 32.74 53.73 -4.82
C VAL A 52 33.46 52.91 -5.89
N SER A 53 32.69 52.22 -6.73
CA SER A 53 33.19 51.48 -7.90
C SER A 53 32.52 52.05 -9.15
N GLY A 54 33.22 52.98 -9.81
CA GLY A 54 32.70 53.69 -10.98
C GLY A 54 31.47 54.54 -10.65
N LYS A 55 30.30 54.19 -11.22
CA LYS A 55 29.02 54.89 -11.00
C LYS A 55 28.17 54.33 -9.85
N GLN A 56 28.65 53.28 -9.16
CA GLN A 56 27.90 52.60 -8.11
C GLN A 56 28.68 52.59 -6.79
N VAL A 57 27.97 52.52 -5.66
CA VAL A 57 28.55 52.33 -4.33
C VAL A 57 28.26 50.90 -3.88
N VAL A 58 29.31 50.19 -3.47
CA VAL A 58 29.21 48.85 -2.90
C VAL A 58 29.42 48.96 -1.40
N TYR A 59 28.42 48.53 -0.62
CA TYR A 59 28.50 48.49 0.84
C TYR A 59 28.95 47.09 1.29
N HIS A 60 29.89 47.02 2.21
CA HIS A 60 30.34 45.78 2.83
C HIS A 60 30.41 45.93 4.35
N ALA A 61 30.26 44.80 5.05
CA ALA A 61 30.51 44.76 6.48
C ALA A 61 31.97 45.10 6.75
N ILE A 62 32.22 45.79 7.87
CA ILE A 62 33.57 46.05 8.34
C ILE A 62 34.13 44.74 8.88
N GLN A 63 35.29 44.35 8.38
CA GLN A 63 36.06 43.22 8.90
C GLN A 63 37.19 43.80 9.74
N ASP A 64 37.15 43.57 11.05
CA ASP A 64 38.21 44.00 11.95
C ASP A 64 39.39 43.03 11.85
N PRO A 65 40.61 43.48 11.50
CA PRO A 65 41.79 42.61 11.51
C PRO A 65 42.14 42.09 12.92
N ALA A 66 41.64 42.73 13.99
CA ALA A 66 41.76 42.18 15.35
C ALA A 66 40.89 40.94 15.60
N ASP A 67 39.88 40.71 14.74
CA ASP A 67 39.08 39.48 14.72
C ASP A 67 39.71 38.39 13.82
N GLU A 68 40.96 38.58 13.34
CA GLU A 68 41.69 37.52 12.65
C GLU A 68 41.92 36.34 13.58
N VAL A 69 41.22 35.25 13.28
CA VAL A 69 41.33 33.98 13.97
C VAL A 69 42.69 33.36 13.65
N THR A 70 43.43 32.95 14.67
CA THR A 70 44.71 32.27 14.45
C THR A 70 44.51 30.91 13.78
N ALA A 71 45.52 30.40 13.07
CA ALA A 71 45.41 29.10 12.40
C ALA A 71 45.05 27.95 13.36
N GLU A 72 45.49 28.03 14.62
CA GLU A 72 45.16 27.05 15.67
C GLU A 72 43.68 27.12 16.09
N GLN A 73 43.14 28.34 16.24
CA GLN A 73 41.73 28.54 16.53
C GLN A 73 40.85 28.10 15.36
N LEU A 74 41.27 28.33 14.12
CA LEU A 74 40.57 27.86 12.93
C LEU A 74 40.50 26.33 12.89
N ALA A 75 41.63 25.66 13.15
CA ALA A 75 41.69 24.20 13.25
C ALA A 75 40.81 23.64 14.38
N THR A 76 40.72 24.35 15.51
CA THR A 76 39.83 24.00 16.63
C THR A 76 38.36 24.08 16.20
N ILE A 77 37.97 25.16 15.52
CA ILE A 77 36.60 25.35 15.00
C ILE A 77 36.27 24.27 13.95
N ASP A 78 37.20 23.94 13.06
CA ASP A 78 36.99 22.88 12.06
C ASP A 78 36.77 21.52 12.73
N GLN A 79 37.53 21.22 13.80
CA GLN A 79 37.35 20.01 14.58
C GLN A 79 35.98 19.98 15.30
N GLU A 80 35.56 21.10 15.90
CA GLU A 80 34.22 21.22 16.50
C GLU A 80 33.10 21.05 15.46
N ILE A 81 33.28 21.57 14.25
CA ILE A 81 32.33 21.41 13.14
C ILE A 81 32.24 19.94 12.73
N GLU A 82 33.36 19.22 12.61
CA GLU A 82 33.36 17.80 12.30
C GLU A 82 32.68 16.97 13.39
N ASP A 83 32.99 17.25 14.66
CA ASP A 83 32.38 16.58 15.80
C ASP A 83 30.87 16.79 15.85
N MET A 84 30.41 18.04 15.65
CA MET A 84 28.98 18.33 15.58
C MET A 84 28.30 17.66 14.38
N ARG A 85 28.94 17.62 13.20
CA ARG A 85 28.41 16.90 12.03
C ARG A 85 28.27 15.40 12.30
N ASN A 86 29.25 14.80 12.99
CA ASN A 86 29.23 13.40 13.38
C ASN A 86 28.10 13.13 14.38
N GLN A 87 27.94 13.98 15.39
CA GLN A 87 26.84 13.88 16.37
C GLN A 87 25.46 14.00 15.70
N VAL A 88 25.28 14.96 14.79
CA VAL A 88 24.02 15.12 14.04
C VAL A 88 23.72 13.89 13.21
N THR A 89 24.72 13.33 12.54
CA THR A 89 24.56 12.12 11.71
C THR A 89 24.17 10.91 12.55
N SER A 90 24.83 10.72 13.70
CA SER A 90 24.52 9.67 14.67
C SER A 90 23.12 9.84 15.30
N ALA A 91 22.75 11.06 15.67
CA ALA A 91 21.42 11.33 16.22
C ALA A 91 20.31 11.04 15.20
N LYS A 92 20.51 11.42 13.93
CA LYS A 92 19.57 11.13 12.84
C LYS A 92 19.44 9.63 12.56
N SER A 93 20.52 8.87 12.62
CA SER A 93 20.44 7.41 12.44
C SER A 93 19.68 6.75 13.59
N ARG A 94 19.93 7.18 14.83
CA ARG A 94 19.20 6.71 16.01
C ARG A 94 17.72 7.07 15.99
N GLU A 95 17.38 8.28 15.54
CA GLU A 95 15.99 8.71 15.35
C GLU A 95 15.26 7.80 14.35
N LYS A 96 15.89 7.49 13.21
CA LYS A 96 15.32 6.59 12.21
C LYS A 96 15.08 5.19 12.76
N LEU A 97 16.03 4.63 13.50
CA LEU A 97 15.90 3.32 14.14
C LEU A 97 14.75 3.31 15.14
N LEU A 98 14.71 4.28 16.05
CA LEU A 98 13.64 4.39 17.05
C LEU A 98 12.26 4.59 16.42
N ARG A 99 12.16 5.38 15.34
CA ARG A 99 10.90 5.50 14.59
C ARG A 99 10.47 4.19 13.97
N ALA A 100 11.40 3.40 13.42
CA ALA A 100 11.08 2.10 12.88
C ALA A 100 10.62 1.13 13.99
N GLU A 101 11.32 1.09 15.12
CA GLU A 101 10.92 0.28 16.27
C GLU A 101 9.54 0.67 16.80
N LEU A 102 9.27 1.96 16.96
CA LEU A 102 7.97 2.47 17.39
C LEU A 102 6.87 2.11 16.38
N ALA A 103 7.13 2.25 15.07
CA ALA A 103 6.18 1.82 14.05
C ALA A 103 5.88 0.31 14.14
N THR A 104 6.91 -0.53 14.34
CA THR A 104 6.69 -1.97 14.53
C THR A 104 5.94 -2.30 15.81
N LEU A 105 6.13 -1.54 16.89
CA LEU A 105 5.44 -1.74 18.15
C LEU A 105 3.98 -1.31 18.05
N ASN A 106 3.70 -0.17 17.41
CA ASN A 106 2.34 0.33 17.17
C ASN A 106 1.57 -0.52 16.16
N ALA A 107 2.26 -1.17 15.21
CA ALA A 107 1.63 -2.15 14.33
C ALA A 107 1.15 -3.41 15.08
N ARG A 108 1.65 -3.66 16.30
CA ARG A 108 1.12 -4.71 17.16
C ARG A 108 -0.13 -4.19 17.86
N VAL A 109 -1.25 -4.88 17.62
CA VAL A 109 -2.49 -4.71 18.37
C VAL A 109 -2.19 -4.80 19.87
N SER A 110 -2.75 -3.90 20.66
CA SER A 110 -2.46 -3.84 22.09
C SER A 110 -2.87 -5.15 22.78
N SER A 111 -2.16 -5.55 23.84
CA SER A 111 -2.50 -6.76 24.58
C SER A 111 -3.90 -6.73 25.20
N SER A 112 -4.48 -5.54 25.44
CA SER A 112 -5.90 -5.38 25.82
C SER A 112 -6.83 -5.70 24.67
N GLU A 113 -6.63 -5.11 23.49
CA GLU A 113 -7.45 -5.38 22.30
C GLU A 113 -7.35 -6.85 21.86
N LEU A 114 -6.17 -7.48 21.98
CA LEU A 114 -6.02 -8.91 21.70
C LEU A 114 -6.90 -9.76 22.63
N ARG A 115 -6.93 -9.42 23.92
CA ARG A 115 -7.75 -10.13 24.91
C ARG A 115 -9.23 -9.96 24.63
N GLU A 116 -9.67 -8.75 24.27
CA GLU A 116 -11.04 -8.48 23.85
C GLU A 116 -11.42 -9.30 22.61
N GLN A 117 -10.57 -9.33 21.59
CA GLN A 117 -10.80 -10.15 20.38
C GLN A 117 -10.88 -11.64 20.70
N VAL A 118 -9.99 -12.16 21.55
CA VAL A 118 -10.03 -13.56 22.01
C VAL A 118 -11.36 -13.85 22.70
N THR A 119 -11.80 -13.01 23.64
CA THR A 119 -13.08 -13.21 24.33
C THR A 119 -14.27 -13.17 23.38
N ALA A 120 -14.23 -12.30 22.36
CA ALA A 120 -15.26 -12.22 21.32
C ALA A 120 -15.29 -13.50 20.46
N PHE A 121 -14.13 -14.01 20.05
CA PHE A 121 -14.03 -15.26 19.30
C PHE A 121 -14.45 -16.49 20.11
N GLU A 122 -14.13 -16.56 21.39
CA GLU A 122 -14.60 -17.63 22.28
C GLU A 122 -16.13 -17.62 22.40
N LYS A 123 -16.73 -16.44 22.54
CA LYS A 123 -18.19 -16.27 22.56
C LYS A 123 -18.82 -16.69 21.23
N GLU A 124 -18.22 -16.30 20.10
CA GLU A 124 -18.71 -16.69 18.78
C GLU A 124 -18.58 -18.20 18.54
N LYS A 125 -17.44 -18.79 18.92
CA LYS A 125 -17.24 -20.25 18.89
C LYS A 125 -18.31 -20.96 19.72
N GLY A 126 -18.57 -20.49 20.94
CA GLY A 126 -19.64 -21.02 21.79
C GLY A 126 -21.01 -20.95 21.11
N ARG A 127 -21.35 -19.81 20.50
CA ARG A 127 -22.59 -19.62 19.74
C ARG A 127 -22.70 -20.59 18.55
N LEU A 128 -21.63 -20.75 17.77
CA LEU A 128 -21.60 -21.65 16.61
C LEU A 128 -21.73 -23.11 17.04
N LEU A 129 -21.04 -23.52 18.10
CA LEU A 129 -21.16 -24.86 18.66
C LEU A 129 -22.58 -25.13 19.18
N ALA A 130 -23.19 -24.19 19.89
CA ALA A 130 -24.58 -24.31 20.34
C ALA A 130 -25.56 -24.41 19.17
N ARG A 131 -25.30 -23.73 18.04
CA ARG A 131 -26.12 -23.84 16.82
C ARG A 131 -25.99 -25.21 16.15
N VAL A 132 -24.80 -25.81 16.19
CA VAL A 132 -24.51 -27.09 15.55
C VAL A 132 -24.85 -28.28 16.45
N ALA A 133 -24.86 -28.11 17.78
CA ALA A 133 -25.12 -29.19 18.73
C ALA A 133 -26.47 -29.90 18.48
N PRO A 134 -27.62 -29.20 18.32
CA PRO A 134 -28.90 -29.85 18.00
C PRO A 134 -28.85 -30.66 16.70
N LEU A 135 -28.11 -30.20 15.69
CA LEU A 135 -27.96 -30.89 14.41
C LEU A 135 -27.11 -32.17 14.53
N LYS A 136 -26.17 -32.21 15.48
CA LYS A 136 -25.36 -33.38 15.80
C LYS A 136 -26.13 -34.37 16.68
N ASP A 137 -26.89 -33.88 17.63
CA ASP A 137 -27.69 -34.71 18.54
C ASP A 137 -28.89 -35.34 17.80
N SER A 138 -29.48 -34.63 16.82
CA SER A 138 -30.49 -35.18 15.90
C SER A 138 -29.89 -36.04 14.78
N ALA A 139 -28.57 -36.06 14.61
CA ALA A 139 -27.91 -36.87 13.58
C ALA A 139 -27.90 -38.38 13.91
N ALA A 140 -28.34 -38.77 15.11
CA ALA A 140 -28.64 -40.17 15.40
C ALA A 140 -29.75 -40.72 14.47
N ASP A 141 -30.71 -39.88 14.07
CA ASP A 141 -31.79 -40.25 13.13
C ASP A 141 -31.62 -39.63 11.72
N THR A 142 -30.82 -38.55 11.57
CA THR A 142 -30.62 -37.89 10.26
C THR A 142 -29.14 -37.90 9.85
N ARG A 143 -28.76 -38.90 9.05
CA ARG A 143 -27.40 -39.01 8.46
C ARG A 143 -27.03 -37.71 7.73
N THR A 144 -25.92 -37.08 8.10
CA THR A 144 -25.36 -35.95 7.35
C THR A 144 -24.81 -36.46 6.03
N VAL A 145 -25.50 -36.16 4.93
CA VAL A 145 -25.10 -36.55 3.57
C VAL A 145 -24.09 -35.55 3.01
N SER A 146 -22.95 -36.04 2.52
CA SER A 146 -21.95 -35.17 1.89
C SER A 146 -22.44 -34.63 0.54
N ALA A 147 -21.86 -33.52 0.07
CA ALA A 147 -22.20 -32.98 -1.24
C ALA A 147 -21.94 -33.99 -2.38
N GLU A 148 -20.89 -34.79 -2.24
CA GLU A 148 -20.50 -35.84 -3.19
C GLU A 148 -21.50 -36.99 -3.21
N GLU A 149 -21.92 -37.47 -2.03
CA GLU A 149 -22.95 -38.50 -1.90
C GLU A 149 -24.27 -38.04 -2.51
N LYS A 150 -24.68 -36.79 -2.23
CA LYS A 150 -25.89 -36.19 -2.81
C LYS A 150 -25.80 -36.11 -4.34
N ALA A 151 -24.64 -35.74 -4.88
CA ALA A 151 -24.43 -35.69 -6.32
C ALA A 151 -24.48 -37.09 -6.97
N GLY A 152 -23.95 -38.10 -6.29
CA GLY A 152 -24.05 -39.50 -6.71
C GLY A 152 -25.50 -39.99 -6.79
N VAL A 153 -26.26 -39.78 -5.72
CA VAL A 153 -27.69 -40.15 -5.65
C VAL A 153 -28.51 -39.41 -6.72
N GLU A 154 -28.26 -38.12 -6.94
CA GLU A 154 -28.97 -37.35 -7.96
C GLU A 154 -28.66 -37.86 -9.39
N LYS A 155 -27.41 -38.26 -9.65
CA LYS A 155 -27.03 -38.86 -10.94
C LYS A 155 -27.73 -40.19 -11.17
N GLU A 156 -27.81 -41.02 -10.14
CA GLU A 156 -28.50 -42.30 -10.20
C GLU A 156 -30.01 -42.11 -10.40
N ARG A 157 -30.63 -41.21 -9.62
CA ARG A 157 -32.04 -40.83 -9.77
C ARG A 157 -32.36 -40.38 -11.20
N ARG A 158 -31.53 -39.53 -11.79
CA ARG A 158 -31.68 -39.08 -13.18
C ARG A 158 -31.60 -40.23 -14.18
N THR A 159 -30.72 -41.19 -13.93
CA THR A 159 -30.56 -42.37 -14.80
C THR A 159 -31.82 -43.23 -14.76
N TRP A 160 -32.33 -43.54 -13.57
CA TRP A 160 -33.56 -44.31 -13.42
C TRP A 160 -34.80 -43.59 -13.96
N GLN A 161 -34.90 -42.26 -13.79
CA GLN A 161 -35.97 -41.49 -14.39
C GLN A 161 -35.98 -41.58 -15.92
N LYS A 162 -34.81 -41.52 -16.57
CA LYS A 162 -34.71 -41.73 -18.01
C LYS A 162 -35.16 -43.13 -18.41
N HIS A 163 -34.76 -44.15 -17.67
CA HIS A 163 -35.18 -45.52 -17.94
C HIS A 163 -36.69 -45.71 -17.81
N VAL A 164 -37.31 -45.16 -16.76
CA VAL A 164 -38.77 -45.18 -16.58
C VAL A 164 -39.47 -44.48 -17.75
N ALA A 165 -39.00 -43.30 -18.16
CA ALA A 165 -39.59 -42.56 -19.27
C ALA A 165 -39.50 -43.34 -20.60
N VAL A 166 -38.34 -43.92 -20.92
CA VAL A 166 -38.15 -44.72 -22.14
C VAL A 166 -38.98 -45.99 -22.10
N ARG A 167 -39.01 -46.70 -20.97
CA ARG A 167 -39.82 -47.92 -20.82
C ARG A 167 -41.31 -47.63 -20.93
N LYS A 168 -41.78 -46.54 -20.32
CA LYS A 168 -43.18 -46.09 -20.45
C LYS A 168 -43.53 -45.86 -21.92
N LYS A 169 -42.67 -45.12 -22.64
CA LYS A 169 -42.87 -44.84 -24.07
C LYS A 169 -42.91 -46.12 -24.92
N ILE A 170 -41.98 -47.05 -24.71
CA ILE A 170 -41.97 -48.33 -25.45
C ILE A 170 -43.24 -49.12 -25.16
N CYS A 171 -43.66 -49.19 -23.89
CA CYS A 171 -44.87 -49.90 -23.49
C CYS A 171 -46.13 -49.29 -24.13
N GLN A 172 -46.25 -47.97 -24.12
CA GLN A 172 -47.33 -47.25 -24.82
C GLN A 172 -47.33 -47.53 -26.32
N GLU A 173 -46.17 -47.44 -26.98
CA GLU A 173 -46.05 -47.68 -28.43
C GLU A 173 -46.42 -49.13 -28.81
N MET A 174 -45.99 -50.11 -28.02
CA MET A 174 -46.35 -51.51 -28.22
C MET A 174 -47.85 -51.73 -27.99
N TRP A 175 -48.40 -51.13 -26.92
CA TRP A 175 -49.82 -51.21 -26.61
C TRP A 175 -50.69 -50.67 -27.74
N MET A 176 -50.37 -49.47 -28.26
CA MET A 176 -51.10 -48.88 -29.38
C MET A 176 -51.12 -49.81 -30.60
N ARG A 177 -49.97 -50.38 -30.98
CA ARG A 177 -49.90 -51.33 -32.11
C ARG A 177 -50.73 -52.60 -31.88
N CYS A 178 -50.79 -53.10 -30.65
CA CYS A 178 -51.62 -54.26 -30.31
C CYS A 178 -53.11 -53.92 -30.42
N VAL A 179 -53.51 -52.73 -29.95
CA VAL A 179 -54.92 -52.30 -29.97
C VAL A 179 -55.40 -51.94 -31.38
N GLU A 180 -54.54 -51.39 -32.23
CA GLU A 180 -54.87 -51.05 -33.64
C GLU A 180 -55.40 -52.24 -34.46
N VAL A 181 -55.03 -53.47 -34.11
CA VAL A 181 -55.44 -54.71 -34.82
C VAL A 181 -56.71 -55.34 -34.21
N LEU A 182 -57.17 -54.86 -33.05
CA LEU A 182 -58.37 -55.36 -32.39
C LEU A 182 -59.66 -54.74 -32.95
N PRO A 183 -60.83 -55.39 -32.83
CA PRO A 183 -62.11 -54.82 -33.21
C PRO A 183 -62.42 -53.52 -32.45
N GLU A 184 -63.03 -52.53 -33.12
CA GLU A 184 -63.35 -51.20 -32.56
C GLU A 184 -64.10 -51.25 -31.22
N ALA A 185 -64.92 -52.28 -30.99
CA ALA A 185 -65.66 -52.48 -29.73
C ALA A 185 -64.76 -52.71 -28.49
N VAL A 186 -63.48 -53.06 -28.70
CA VAL A 186 -62.52 -53.36 -27.62
C VAL A 186 -61.34 -52.37 -27.63
N GLN A 187 -61.26 -51.50 -28.64
CA GLN A 187 -60.24 -50.47 -28.74
C GLN A 187 -60.45 -49.41 -27.64
N GLY A 188 -59.46 -49.24 -26.77
CA GLY A 188 -59.52 -48.25 -25.68
C GLY A 188 -60.23 -48.75 -24.40
N ASN A 189 -60.50 -50.05 -24.26
CA ASN A 189 -61.03 -50.59 -23.02
C ASN A 189 -59.95 -50.59 -21.90
N GLU A 190 -60.09 -49.74 -20.89
CA GLU A 190 -59.21 -49.72 -19.71
C GLU A 190 -59.28 -51.05 -18.92
N GLU A 191 -60.43 -51.72 -18.94
CA GLU A 191 -60.60 -53.05 -18.32
C GLU A 191 -59.70 -54.09 -18.99
N LEU A 192 -59.34 -53.93 -20.28
CA LEU A 192 -58.40 -54.82 -20.96
C LEU A 192 -56.96 -54.61 -20.48
N TRP A 193 -56.57 -53.37 -20.21
CA TRP A 193 -55.25 -53.04 -19.64
C TRP A 193 -55.11 -53.63 -18.23
N GLU A 194 -56.14 -53.47 -17.40
CA GLU A 194 -56.19 -54.06 -16.05
C GLU A 194 -56.31 -55.60 -16.08
N ALA A 195 -57.09 -56.17 -17.00
CA ALA A 195 -57.22 -57.63 -17.14
C ALA A 195 -55.92 -58.33 -17.54
N LEU A 196 -55.02 -57.62 -18.24
CA LEU A 196 -53.67 -58.10 -18.57
C LEU A 196 -52.67 -57.90 -17.41
N GLY A 197 -53.13 -57.38 -16.27
CA GLY A 197 -52.31 -57.15 -15.08
C GLY A 197 -51.35 -55.97 -15.23
N LEU A 198 -51.66 -55.01 -16.11
CA LEU A 198 -50.84 -53.82 -16.29
C LEU A 198 -51.37 -52.70 -15.40
N GLU A 199 -50.47 -52.10 -14.61
CA GLU A 199 -50.79 -51.04 -13.64
C GLU A 199 -50.10 -49.72 -14.03
N GLY A 200 -50.75 -48.61 -13.69
CA GLY A 200 -50.27 -47.25 -13.96
C GLY A 200 -50.94 -46.60 -15.17
N SER A 201 -50.84 -45.27 -15.27
CA SER A 201 -51.46 -44.54 -16.36
C SER A 201 -50.73 -44.79 -17.68
N LEU A 202 -51.52 -44.96 -18.74
CA LEU A 202 -51.05 -44.90 -20.12
C LEU A 202 -50.44 -43.54 -20.46
#